data_AF-F4PNR3-F1
#
_entry.id   AF-F4PNR3-F1
#
_cell.length_a   1.000
_cell.length_b   1.000
_cell.length_c   1.000
_cell.angle_alpha   90.00
_cell.angle_beta   90.00
_cell.angle_gamma   90.00
#
_symmetry.space_group_name_H-M   'P 1'
#
loop_
_entity.id
_entity.type
_entity.pdbx_description
1 polymer ?
#
loop_
_entity_poly.entity_id
_entity_poly.type
_entity_poly.pdbx_seq_one_letter_code
_entity_poly.pdbx_strand_id
1 'polypeptide(L)'
;MFKSSNLIISFAIILLVAAVANAAITNVIQDGKKLTIHYSPMTMIWFDNHLIKNGVTSDIEPYCVALYGWSPLVCNLPSVPACDTIRLYGATGIGGTNLQMLYSFNCTVIA
;
A
#
# COMPACT_ATOMS: atom_id res chain seq x y z
N MET A 1 46.20 -4.81 -5.33
CA MET A 1 45.29 -5.40 -6.34
C MET A 1 44.09 -5.97 -5.63
N PHE A 2 42.95 -5.27 -5.64
CA PHE A 2 41.71 -5.80 -5.09
C PHE A 2 41.22 -6.93 -6.00
N LYS A 3 41.21 -8.18 -5.52
CA LYS A 3 40.66 -9.32 -6.27
C LYS A 3 39.20 -9.02 -6.59
N SER A 4 38.84 -9.01 -7.88
CA SER A 4 37.46 -8.68 -8.34
C SER A 4 36.38 -9.54 -7.67
N SER A 5 36.74 -10.75 -7.22
CA SER A 5 35.87 -11.66 -6.46
C SER A 5 35.32 -11.04 -5.16
N ASN A 6 36.11 -10.23 -4.44
CA ASN A 6 35.67 -9.58 -3.20
C ASN A 6 34.71 -8.41 -3.47
N LEU A 7 34.83 -7.74 -4.62
CA LEU A 7 33.92 -6.66 -5.03
C LEU A 7 32.54 -7.21 -5.41
N ILE A 8 32.49 -8.34 -6.13
CA ILE A 8 31.24 -8.98 -6.54
C ILE A 8 30.44 -9.47 -5.33
N ILE A 9 31.12 -10.12 -4.37
CA ILE A 9 30.48 -10.61 -3.14
C ILE A 9 29.93 -9.43 -2.33
N SER A 10 30.71 -8.36 -2.19
CA SER A 10 30.27 -7.15 -1.47
C SER A 10 29.04 -6.51 -2.14
N PHE A 11 29.02 -6.44 -3.48
CA PHE A 11 27.89 -5.88 -4.23
C PHE A 11 26.63 -6.73 -4.11
N ALA A 12 26.76 -8.06 -4.14
CA ALA A 12 25.65 -9.00 -3.95
C ALA A 12 25.04 -8.90 -2.54
N ILE A 13 25.87 -8.74 -1.50
CA ILE A 13 25.40 -8.55 -0.11
C ILE A 13 24.63 -7.22 0.03
N ILE A 14 25.14 -6.13 -0.55
CA ILE A 14 24.47 -4.83 -0.53
C ILE A 14 23.10 -4.89 -1.23
N LEU A 15 23.03 -5.57 -2.38
CA LEU A 15 21.77 -5.81 -3.10
C LEU A 15 20.78 -6.66 -2.28
N LEU A 16 21.26 -7.67 -1.56
CA LEU A 16 20.41 -8.50 -0.70
C LEU A 16 19.81 -7.71 0.47
N VAL A 17 20.60 -6.83 1.09
CA VAL A 17 20.13 -5.98 2.20
C VAL A 17 19.19 -4.87 1.70
N ALA A 18 19.34 -4.41 0.46
CA ALA A 18 18.40 -3.47 -0.15
C ALA A 18 17.02 -4.09 -0.50
N ALA A 19 16.92 -5.42 -0.53
CA ALA A 19 15.69 -6.14 -0.93
C ALA A 19 14.66 -6.33 0.21
N VAL A 20 14.96 -5.94 1.46
CA VAL A 20 13.95 -5.87 2.52
C VAL A 20 13.10 -4.61 2.36
N ALA A 21 12.20 -4.65 1.37
CA ALA A 21 11.12 -3.67 1.26
C ALA A 21 10.03 -4.03 2.27
N ASN A 22 9.87 -3.20 3.30
CA ASN A 22 8.73 -3.35 4.21
C ASN A 22 7.43 -3.06 3.46
N ALA A 23 6.51 -4.02 3.50
CA ALA A 23 5.17 -3.85 2.96
C ALA A 23 4.42 -2.77 3.76
N ALA A 24 4.10 -1.65 3.13
CA ALA A 24 3.46 -0.52 3.80
C ALA A 24 2.77 0.41 2.80
N ILE A 25 1.74 1.10 3.29
CA ILE A 25 1.23 2.31 2.65
C ILE A 25 2.28 3.41 2.89
N THR A 26 2.69 4.08 1.82
CA THR A 26 3.76 5.09 1.86
C THR A 26 3.21 6.51 1.86
N ASN A 27 2.05 6.74 1.27
CA ASN A 27 1.39 8.04 1.25
C ASN A 27 -0.11 7.91 0.94
N VAL A 28 -0.90 8.86 1.44
CA VAL A 28 -2.33 8.99 1.15
C VAL A 28 -2.63 10.44 0.83
N ILE A 29 -3.24 10.67 -0.34
CA ILE A 29 -3.71 11.99 -0.75
C ILE A 29 -5.22 11.92 -0.88
N GLN A 30 -5.93 12.82 -0.21
CA GLN A 30 -7.36 13.02 -0.39
C GLN A 30 -7.60 14.31 -1.17
N ASP A 31 -8.31 14.19 -2.29
CA ASP A 31 -8.78 15.31 -3.10
C ASP A 31 -10.30 15.17 -3.27
N GLY A 32 -11.05 15.90 -2.44
CA GLY A 32 -12.49 15.73 -2.37
C GLY A 32 -12.86 14.29 -2.03
N LYS A 33 -13.70 13.69 -2.90
CA LYS A 33 -14.17 12.30 -2.80
C LYS A 33 -13.18 11.26 -3.32
N LYS A 34 -12.01 11.69 -3.79
CA LYS A 34 -10.97 10.81 -4.33
C LYS A 34 -9.86 10.59 -3.31
N LEU A 35 -9.53 9.33 -3.07
CA LEU A 35 -8.34 8.92 -2.33
C LEU A 35 -7.32 8.33 -3.30
N THR A 36 -6.07 8.78 -3.19
CA THR A 36 -4.93 8.22 -3.92
C THR A 36 -3.96 7.65 -2.89
N ILE A 37 -3.88 6.32 -2.83
CA ILE A 37 -3.14 5.59 -1.80
C ILE A 37 -1.92 4.95 -2.44
N HIS A 38 -0.74 5.45 -2.10
CA HIS A 38 0.54 4.89 -2.52
C HIS A 38 0.98 3.82 -1.53
N TYR A 39 1.46 2.70 -2.06
CA TYR A 39 1.93 1.57 -1.26
C TYR A 39 3.15 0.89 -1.90
N SER A 40 3.82 0.07 -1.08
CA SER A 40 4.90 -0.85 -1.44
C SER A 40 4.60 -2.23 -0.83
N PRO A 41 4.84 -3.36 -1.52
CA PRO A 41 5.40 -3.47 -2.88
C PRO A 41 4.45 -2.91 -3.94
N MET A 42 5.00 -2.49 -5.09
CA MET A 42 4.26 -1.71 -6.10
C MET A 42 3.08 -2.48 -6.71
N THR A 43 3.16 -3.81 -6.76
CA THR A 43 2.14 -4.69 -7.34
C THR A 43 1.45 -5.50 -6.26
N MET A 44 0.12 -5.37 -6.16
CA MET A 44 -0.70 -6.06 -5.18
C MET A 44 -2.04 -6.49 -5.82
N ILE A 45 -2.54 -7.65 -5.40
CA ILE A 45 -3.92 -8.08 -5.63
C ILE A 45 -4.69 -7.77 -4.34
N TRP A 46 -5.65 -6.84 -4.41
CA TRP A 46 -6.40 -6.40 -3.25
C TRP A 46 -7.63 -7.27 -3.01
N PHE A 47 -7.90 -7.57 -1.74
CA PHE A 47 -9.06 -8.35 -1.31
C PHE A 47 -10.02 -7.50 -0.48
N ASP A 48 -9.49 -6.70 0.46
CA ASP A 48 -10.29 -5.77 1.27
C ASP A 48 -9.56 -4.44 1.42
N ASN A 49 -10.30 -3.33 1.33
CA ASN A 49 -9.77 -1.98 1.54
C ASN A 49 -10.74 -1.21 2.43
N HIS A 50 -10.33 -0.80 3.61
CA HIS A 50 -11.22 -0.15 4.58
C HIS A 50 -10.70 1.22 5.02
N LEU A 51 -11.65 2.14 5.23
CA LEU A 51 -11.46 3.29 6.12
C LEU A 51 -11.88 2.89 7.53
N ILE A 52 -11.10 3.26 8.54
CA ILE A 52 -11.35 2.90 9.93
C ILE A 52 -11.45 4.17 10.75
N LYS A 53 -12.44 4.22 11.65
CA LYS A 53 -12.57 5.27 12.68
C LYS A 53 -12.83 4.63 14.03
N ASN A 54 -11.93 4.81 15.00
CA ASN A 54 -12.07 4.23 16.34
C ASN A 54 -12.41 2.71 16.31
N GLY A 55 -11.83 1.97 15.37
CA GLY A 55 -12.09 0.53 15.18
C GLY A 55 -13.32 0.18 14.33
N VAL A 56 -14.18 1.15 13.99
CA VAL A 56 -15.31 0.93 13.07
C VAL A 56 -14.81 0.97 11.63
N THR A 57 -15.09 -0.07 10.85
CA THR A 57 -14.62 -0.23 9.47
C THR A 57 -15.70 0.16 8.46
N SER A 58 -15.34 0.93 7.44
CA SER A 58 -16.14 1.20 6.25
C SER A 58 -15.41 0.62 5.05
N ASP A 59 -16.06 -0.28 4.33
CA ASP A 59 -15.50 -0.88 3.13
C ASP A 59 -15.50 0.12 1.97
N ILE A 60 -14.34 0.24 1.33
CA ILE A 60 -14.10 1.08 0.17
C ILE A 60 -13.58 0.31 -1.04
N GLU A 61 -13.34 -1.01 -0.91
CA GLU A 61 -12.84 -1.85 -2.01
C GLU A 61 -13.63 -1.68 -3.31
N PRO A 62 -14.98 -1.65 -3.31
CA PRO A 62 -15.77 -1.55 -4.54
C PRO A 62 -15.55 -0.22 -5.30
N TYR A 63 -14.99 0.78 -4.65
CA TYR A 63 -14.73 2.11 -5.21
C TYR A 63 -13.28 2.32 -5.61
N CYS A 64 -12.42 1.33 -5.37
CA CYS A 64 -10.98 1.40 -5.57
C CYS A 64 -10.53 0.67 -6.84
N VAL A 65 -9.63 1.29 -7.59
CA VAL A 65 -9.01 0.72 -8.79
C VAL A 65 -7.50 0.88 -8.69
N ALA A 66 -6.80 -0.25 -8.75
CA ALA A 66 -5.37 -0.30 -9.00
C ALA A 66 -5.17 -0.75 -10.45
N LEU A 67 -4.70 0.16 -11.31
CA LEU A 67 -4.49 -0.16 -12.73
C LEU A 67 -3.47 -1.30 -12.83
N TYR A 68 -3.92 -2.45 -13.32
CA TYR A 68 -3.13 -3.69 -13.41
C TYR A 68 -2.59 -4.22 -12.06
N GLY A 69 -3.18 -3.79 -10.93
CA GLY A 69 -2.69 -4.09 -9.59
C GLY A 69 -1.51 -3.23 -9.14
N TRP A 70 -1.19 -2.15 -9.85
CA TRP A 70 -0.07 -1.26 -9.53
C TRP A 70 -0.47 -0.12 -8.59
N SER A 71 0.48 0.31 -7.78
CA SER A 71 0.42 1.53 -6.97
C SER A 71 0.46 2.78 -7.87
N PRO A 72 -0.38 3.80 -7.63
CA PRO A 72 -1.29 3.94 -6.49
C PRO A 72 -2.65 3.24 -6.67
N LEU A 73 -3.29 2.90 -5.55
CA LEU A 73 -4.69 2.51 -5.51
C LEU A 73 -5.53 3.80 -5.50
N VAL A 74 -6.40 3.96 -6.48
CA VAL A 74 -7.24 5.15 -6.62
C VAL A 74 -8.69 4.80 -6.28
N CYS A 75 -9.23 5.42 -5.22
CA CYS A 75 -10.59 5.18 -4.77
C CYS A 75 -11.47 6.42 -5.01
N ASN A 76 -12.58 6.27 -5.74
CA ASN A 76 -13.54 7.34 -5.98
C ASN A 76 -14.82 7.07 -5.19
N LEU A 77 -14.92 7.66 -4.01
CA LEU A 77 -15.98 7.36 -3.05
C LEU A 77 -17.26 8.16 -3.34
N PRO A 78 -18.45 7.62 -3.07
CA PRO A 78 -19.69 8.41 -3.15
C PRO A 78 -19.77 9.46 -2.02
N SER A 79 -19.20 9.14 -0.87
CA SER A 79 -18.98 10.05 0.28
C SER A 79 -17.76 9.56 1.05
N VAL A 80 -17.03 10.47 1.69
CA VAL A 80 -15.87 10.13 2.53
C VAL A 80 -16.29 10.25 4.00
N PRO A 81 -16.47 9.13 4.72
CA PRO A 81 -16.76 9.18 6.15
C PRO A 81 -15.53 9.65 6.94
N ALA A 82 -15.74 10.00 8.21
CA ALA A 82 -14.61 10.25 9.11
C ALA A 82 -13.78 8.97 9.25
N CYS A 83 -12.45 9.11 9.20
CA CYS A 83 -11.51 8.02 9.41
C CYS A 83 -10.28 8.53 10.17
N ASP A 84 -9.58 7.66 10.87
CA ASP A 84 -8.25 7.88 11.46
C ASP A 84 -7.19 6.91 10.93
N THR A 85 -7.61 5.84 10.27
CA THR A 85 -6.73 4.80 9.74
C THR A 85 -7.25 4.26 8.41
N ILE A 86 -6.34 3.96 7.48
CA ILE A 86 -6.62 3.21 6.25
C ILE A 86 -6.03 1.81 6.39
N ARG A 87 -6.80 0.80 6.04
CA ARG A 87 -6.37 -0.60 5.97
C ARG A 87 -6.45 -1.09 4.53
N LEU A 88 -5.34 -1.59 4.01
CA LEU A 88 -5.31 -2.35 2.76
C LEU A 88 -4.92 -3.80 3.07
N TYR A 89 -5.66 -4.75 2.51
CA TYR A 89 -5.39 -6.17 2.67
C TYR A 89 -5.41 -6.86 1.30
N GLY A 90 -4.32 -7.57 0.98
CA GLY A 90 -4.14 -8.18 -0.33
C GLY A 90 -2.98 -9.15 -0.37
N ALA A 91 -2.69 -9.69 -1.55
CA ALA A 91 -1.54 -10.57 -1.80
C ALA A 91 -0.56 -9.94 -2.78
N THR A 92 0.72 -10.29 -2.67
CA THR A 92 1.76 -9.87 -3.64
C THR A 92 1.61 -10.52 -5.02
N GLY A 93 0.71 -11.49 -5.17
CA GLY A 93 0.44 -12.24 -6.39
C GLY A 93 -0.34 -13.52 -6.10
N ILE A 94 -0.70 -14.28 -7.14
CA ILE A 94 -1.36 -15.58 -7.00
C ILE A 94 -0.39 -16.57 -6.33
N GLY A 95 -0.80 -17.16 -5.20
CA GLY A 95 0.07 -18.02 -4.38
C GLY A 95 1.13 -17.25 -3.57
N GLY A 96 1.07 -15.92 -3.58
CA GLY A 96 1.94 -15.05 -2.80
C GLY A 96 1.51 -14.88 -1.35
N THR A 97 2.30 -14.13 -0.60
CA THR A 97 2.02 -13.82 0.82
C THR A 97 0.91 -12.78 0.93
N ASN A 98 -0.03 -13.01 1.84
CA ASN A 98 -1.04 -12.02 2.22
C ASN A 98 -0.41 -10.97 3.14
N LEU A 99 -0.67 -9.71 2.84
CA LEU A 99 -0.15 -8.55 3.54
C LEU A 99 -1.31 -7.69 4.02
N GLN A 100 -1.23 -7.28 5.27
CA GLN A 100 -2.10 -6.25 5.84
C GLN A 100 -1.28 -4.99 6.09
N MET A 101 -1.67 -3.90 5.44
CA MET A 101 -1.03 -2.60 5.61
C MET A 101 -2.00 -1.68 6.34
N LEU A 102 -1.52 -1.02 7.39
CA LEU A 102 -2.26 -0.03 8.17
C LEU A 102 -1.54 1.31 8.08
N TYR A 103 -2.29 2.40 7.95
CA TYR A 103 -1.74 3.74 7.84
C TYR A 103 -2.62 4.75 8.55
N SER A 104 -2.04 5.49 9.49
CA SER A 104 -2.74 6.55 10.22
C SER A 104 -2.98 7.75 9.30
N PHE A 105 -4.24 8.06 9.03
CA PHE A 105 -4.66 9.15 8.17
C PHE A 105 -6.02 9.67 8.61
N ASN A 106 -6.14 10.97 8.82
CA ASN A 106 -7.41 11.59 9.16
C ASN A 106 -8.15 11.99 7.89
N CYS A 107 -9.24 11.30 7.56
CA CYS A 107 -10.08 11.68 6.43
C CYS A 107 -10.78 13.01 6.68
N THR A 108 -10.83 13.86 5.67
CA THR A 108 -11.75 14.99 5.63
C THR A 108 -13.13 14.49 5.24
N VAL A 109 -14.14 14.75 6.07
CA VAL A 109 -15.52 14.30 5.81
C VAL A 109 -16.11 15.07 4.64
N ILE A 110 -16.61 14.35 3.63
CA ILE A 110 -17.23 14.95 2.44
C ILE A 110 -18.48 14.16 2.07
N ALA A 111 -19.62 14.86 2.07
CA ALA A 111 -20.93 14.32 1.68
C ALA A 111 -21.08 14.23 0.16
#